data_AF-A0A2I1H3Q4-F1
#
_entry.id   AF-A0A2I1H3Q4-F1
#
_cell.length_a   1.000
_cell.length_b   1.000
_cell.length_c   1.000
_cell.angle_alpha   90.00
_cell.angle_beta   90.00
_cell.angle_gamma   90.00
#
_symmetry.space_group_name_H-M   'P 1'
#
loop_
_entity.id
_entity.type
_entity.pdbx_description
1 polymer ?
#
loop_
_entity_poly.entity_id
_entity_poly.type
_entity_poly.pdbx_seq_one_letter_code
_entity_poly.pdbx_strand_id
1 'polypeptide(L)'
;MAKNNFQRWSVQERLETFYLLGEILTLRGWTKRDYQAIEQHLGERAAKDVKKIARRTYELFTARGVRSICGIRPTYLAQMNGSKFYDELLPEARRIASQESSGFAGAHP
;
A
#
# COMPACT_ATOMS: atom_id res chain seq x y z
N MET A 1 -23.18 15.49 -5.66
CA MET A 1 -22.01 15.26 -4.78
C MET A 1 -21.99 13.78 -4.42
N ALA A 2 -21.01 13.01 -4.89
CA ALA A 2 -20.90 11.61 -4.51
C ALA A 2 -20.65 11.53 -3.00
N LYS A 3 -21.58 10.93 -2.25
CA LYS A 3 -21.37 10.65 -0.82
C LYS A 3 -20.12 9.78 -0.72
N ASN A 4 -19.10 10.28 -0.03
CA ASN A 4 -17.79 9.64 0.03
C ASN A 4 -17.87 8.36 0.89
N ASN A 5 -18.30 7.25 0.28
CA ASN A 5 -18.46 5.95 0.93
C ASN A 5 -17.13 5.29 1.32
N PHE A 6 -15.98 5.86 0.91
CA PHE A 6 -14.66 5.33 1.24
C PHE A 6 -14.44 5.20 2.76
N GLN A 7 -15.00 6.12 3.55
CA GLN A 7 -14.95 6.05 5.01
C GLN A 7 -15.87 4.98 5.63
N ARG A 8 -16.77 4.38 4.86
CA ARG A 8 -17.64 3.28 5.29
C ARG A 8 -17.10 1.91 4.90
N TRP A 9 -16.11 1.85 4.01
CA TRP A 9 -15.45 0.60 3.63
C TRP A 9 -14.64 0.02 4.79
N SER A 10 -14.56 -1.30 4.86
CA SER A 10 -13.66 -2.01 5.76
C SER A 10 -12.20 -1.64 5.52
N VAL A 11 -11.33 -1.92 6.50
CA VAL A 11 -9.88 -1.71 6.34
C VAL A 11 -9.34 -2.54 5.18
N GLN A 12 -9.85 -3.74 4.97
CA GLN A 12 -9.43 -4.64 3.90
C GLN A 12 -9.77 -4.09 2.52
N GLU A 13 -11.01 -3.65 2.28
CA GLU A 13 -11.43 -3.05 1.00
C GLU A 13 -10.60 -1.80 0.67
N ARG A 14 -10.27 -0.99 1.68
CA ARG A 14 -9.40 0.18 1.50
C ARG A 14 -7.98 -0.23 1.11
N LEU A 15 -7.41 -1.24 1.79
CA LEU A 15 -6.07 -1.75 1.50
C LEU A 15 -5.99 -2.36 0.09
N GLU A 16 -7.00 -3.13 -0.31
CA GLU A 16 -7.11 -3.67 -1.67
C GLU A 16 -7.17 -2.56 -2.72
N THR A 17 -7.97 -1.52 -2.47
CA THR A 17 -8.02 -0.34 -3.34
C THR A 17 -6.65 0.32 -3.46
N PHE A 18 -5.94 0.51 -2.34
CA PHE A 18 -4.59 1.10 -2.38
C PHE A 18 -3.57 0.20 -3.07
N TYR A 19 -3.69 -1.12 -2.94
CA TYR A 19 -2.87 -2.08 -3.67
C TYR A 19 -3.05 -1.90 -5.19
N LEU A 20 -4.30 -1.92 -5.68
CA LEU A 20 -4.60 -1.77 -7.12
C LEU A 20 -4.15 -0.40 -7.65
N LEU A 21 -4.38 0.67 -6.90
CA LEU A 21 -3.90 2.01 -7.26
C LEU A 21 -2.37 2.08 -7.32
N GLY A 22 -1.69 1.36 -6.42
CA GLY A 22 -0.23 1.28 -6.35
C GLY A 22 0.38 0.44 -7.46
N GLU A 23 -0.31 -0.62 -7.88
CA GLU A 23 0.05 -1.42 -9.05
C GLU A 23 -0.03 -0.57 -10.31
N ILE A 24 -1.15 0.12 -10.55
CA ILE A 24 -1.32 1.05 -11.68
C ILE A 24 -0.24 2.14 -11.64
N LEU A 25 0.01 2.72 -10.47
CA LEU A 25 1.04 3.73 -10.27
C LEU A 25 2.43 3.21 -10.65
N THR A 26 2.75 1.96 -10.33
CA THR A 26 4.05 1.36 -10.58
C THR A 26 4.22 0.98 -12.04
N LEU A 27 3.17 0.44 -12.67
CA LEU A 27 3.21 -0.02 -14.06
C LEU A 27 3.28 1.12 -15.08
N ARG A 28 2.48 2.18 -14.91
CA ARG A 28 2.37 3.27 -15.92
C ARG A 28 2.46 4.68 -15.35
N GLY A 29 2.64 4.84 -14.04
CA GLY A 29 2.47 6.13 -13.39
C GLY A 29 1.00 6.58 -13.32
N TRP A 30 0.76 7.71 -12.66
CA TRP A 30 -0.56 8.34 -12.69
C TRP A 30 -0.58 9.49 -13.70
N THR A 31 -1.58 9.46 -14.56
CA THR A 31 -1.90 10.54 -15.50
C THR A 31 -2.68 11.65 -14.80
N LYS A 32 -2.78 12.81 -15.45
CA LYS A 32 -3.61 13.92 -14.96
C LYS A 32 -5.08 13.49 -14.69
N ARG A 33 -5.63 12.58 -15.49
CA ARG A 33 -7.00 12.06 -15.29
C ARG A 33 -7.11 11.22 -14.02
N ASP A 34 -6.09 10.41 -13.71
CA ASP A 34 -6.06 9.60 -12.49
C ASP A 34 -6.05 10.53 -11.25
N TYR A 35 -5.24 11.59 -11.27
CA TYR A 35 -5.24 12.62 -10.22
C TYR A 35 -6.61 13.31 -10.06
N GLN A 36 -7.20 13.76 -11.18
CA GLN A 36 -8.51 14.41 -11.17
C GLN A 36 -9.60 13.50 -10.59
N ALA A 37 -9.60 12.22 -10.94
CA ALA A 37 -10.55 11.25 -10.38
C ALA A 37 -10.36 11.11 -8.86
N ILE A 38 -9.12 10.99 -8.39
CA ILE A 38 -8.81 10.90 -6.96
C ILE A 38 -9.26 12.17 -6.22
N GLU A 39 -8.98 13.36 -6.76
CA GLU A 39 -9.39 14.64 -6.15
C GLU A 39 -10.91 14.79 -6.11
N GLN A 40 -11.63 14.36 -7.14
CA GLN A 40 -13.10 14.37 -7.15
C GLN A 40 -13.69 13.46 -6.08
N HIS A 41 -13.08 12.29 -5.84
CA HIS A 41 -13.59 11.33 -4.86
C HIS A 41 -13.12 11.61 -3.43
N LEU A 42 -11.89 12.08 -3.23
CA LEU A 42 -11.25 12.16 -1.91
C LEU A 42 -10.87 13.59 -1.50
N GLY A 43 -11.03 14.57 -2.40
CA GLY A 43 -10.69 15.97 -2.19
C GLY A 43 -9.28 16.33 -2.69
N GLU A 44 -9.10 17.61 -3.02
CA GLU A 44 -7.89 18.16 -3.65
C GLU A 44 -6.61 17.92 -2.85
N ARG A 45 -6.70 17.93 -1.51
CA ARG A 45 -5.56 17.69 -0.61
C ARG A 45 -5.20 16.22 -0.43
N ALA A 46 -6.09 15.29 -0.82
CA ALA A 46 -5.91 13.87 -0.55
C ALA A 46 -5.01 13.19 -1.59
N ALA A 47 -4.90 13.71 -2.82
CA ALA A 47 -4.22 13.00 -3.91
C ALA A 47 -2.74 12.70 -3.62
N LYS A 48 -2.03 13.61 -2.95
CA LYS A 48 -0.63 13.40 -2.55
C LYS A 48 -0.48 12.27 -1.53
N ASP A 49 -1.37 12.19 -0.55
CA ASP A 49 -1.37 11.15 0.46
C ASP A 49 -1.81 9.81 -0.15
N VAL A 50 -2.86 9.81 -0.97
CA VAL A 50 -3.34 8.63 -1.69
C VAL A 50 -2.21 8.05 -2.56
N LYS A 51 -1.41 8.88 -3.22
CA LYS A 51 -0.23 8.43 -3.98
C LYS A 51 0.81 7.75 -3.09
N LYS A 52 1.13 8.34 -1.94
CA LYS A 52 2.08 7.76 -0.99
C LYS A 52 1.57 6.44 -0.44
N ILE A 53 0.31 6.39 -0.02
CA ILE A 53 -0.31 5.19 0.54
C ILE A 53 -0.33 4.09 -0.52
N ALA A 54 -0.83 4.38 -1.73
CA ALA A 54 -0.91 3.42 -2.81
C ALA A 54 0.46 2.79 -3.13
N ARG A 55 1.49 3.63 -3.33
CA ARG A 55 2.86 3.15 -3.56
C ARG A 55 3.35 2.22 -2.46
N ARG A 56 3.23 2.68 -1.21
CA ARG A 56 3.77 1.97 -0.04
C ARG A 56 3.02 0.68 0.27
N THR A 57 1.70 0.68 0.13
CA THR A 57 0.87 -0.53 0.23
C THR A 57 1.29 -1.55 -0.81
N TYR A 58 1.46 -1.13 -2.07
CA TYR A 58 1.90 -2.02 -3.14
C TYR A 58 3.29 -2.60 -2.86
N GLU A 59 4.28 -1.76 -2.53
CA GLU A 59 5.66 -2.22 -2.26
C GLU A 59 5.74 -3.20 -1.07
N LEU A 60 4.99 -2.95 0.01
CA LEU A 60 4.91 -3.89 1.14
C LEU A 60 4.23 -5.20 0.74
N PHE A 61 3.12 -5.11 0.01
CA PHE A 61 2.39 -6.29 -0.44
C PHE A 61 3.26 -7.14 -1.37
N THR A 62 3.99 -6.54 -2.30
CA THR A 62 4.93 -7.27 -3.16
C THR A 62 6.08 -7.89 -2.37
N ALA A 63 6.47 -7.29 -1.24
CA ALA A 63 7.56 -7.81 -0.41
C ALA A 63 7.20 -9.06 0.41
N ARG A 64 5.98 -9.16 0.98
CA ARG A 64 5.60 -10.27 1.87
C ARG A 64 4.10 -10.64 1.81
N GLY A 65 3.37 -10.18 0.80
CA GLY A 65 1.93 -10.39 0.66
C GLY A 65 1.09 -9.68 1.73
N VAL A 66 -0.15 -10.13 1.90
CA VAL A 66 -1.15 -9.54 2.84
C VAL A 66 -0.60 -9.38 4.26
N ARG A 67 0.27 -10.28 4.73
CA ARG A 67 0.84 -10.24 6.08
C ARG A 67 1.67 -8.99 6.35
N SER A 68 2.26 -8.38 5.33
CA SER A 68 3.04 -7.13 5.46
C SER A 68 2.21 -5.90 5.84
N ILE A 69 0.93 -5.90 5.49
CA ILE A 69 0.02 -4.75 5.65
C ILE A 69 -1.07 -5.00 6.69
N CYS A 70 -1.18 -6.23 7.20
CA CYS A 70 -2.14 -6.56 8.25
C CYS A 70 -1.85 -5.74 9.52
N GLY A 71 -2.88 -5.07 10.04
CA GLY A 71 -2.78 -4.21 11.22
C GLY A 71 -2.19 -2.80 10.95
N ILE A 72 -1.76 -2.50 9.72
CA ILE A 72 -1.29 -1.15 9.37
C ILE A 72 -2.47 -0.31 8.90
N ARG A 73 -2.71 0.81 9.59
CA ARG A 73 -3.67 1.82 9.13
C ARG A 73 -3.10 2.53 7.88
N PRO A 74 -3.82 2.60 6.75
CA PRO A 74 -3.31 3.23 5.53
C PRO A 74 -2.80 4.66 5.74
N THR A 75 -3.46 5.46 6.58
CA THR A 75 -3.01 6.83 6.92
C THR A 75 -1.64 6.88 7.58
N TYR A 76 -1.24 5.84 8.31
CA TYR A 76 0.10 5.73 8.88
C TYR A 76 1.17 5.64 7.79
N LEU A 77 0.87 4.98 6.67
CA LEU A 77 1.76 4.92 5.51
C LEU A 77 1.91 6.27 4.82
N ALA A 78 0.95 7.20 4.90
CA ALA A 78 1.14 8.57 4.41
C ALA A 78 2.05 9.40 5.32
N GLN A 79 1.85 9.27 6.63
CA GLN A 79 2.51 10.04 7.68
C GLN A 79 3.95 9.60 7.95
N MET A 80 4.26 8.32 7.70
CA MET A 80 5.61 7.77 7.85
C MET A 80 6.60 8.56 6.98
N ASN A 81 7.77 8.91 7.52
CA ASN A 81 8.81 9.57 6.74
C ASN A 81 9.38 8.60 5.66
N GLY A 82 10.19 9.12 4.75
CA GLY A 82 10.81 8.33 3.67
C GLY A 82 11.67 7.20 4.23
N SER A 83 12.65 7.55 5.06
CA SER A 83 13.65 6.64 5.60
C SER A 83 13.06 5.51 6.43
N LYS A 84 12.15 5.78 7.36
CA LYS A 84 11.48 4.74 8.15
C LYS A 84 10.74 3.73 7.26
N PHE A 85 10.21 4.17 6.12
CA PHE A 85 9.59 3.25 5.19
C PHE A 85 10.61 2.45 4.36
N TYR A 86 11.50 3.15 3.66
CA TYR A 86 12.38 2.55 2.67
C TYR A 86 13.64 1.89 3.26
N ASP A 87 14.12 2.37 4.40
CA ASP A 87 15.36 1.93 5.03
C ASP A 87 15.10 0.94 6.18
N GLU A 88 13.91 0.96 6.78
CA GLU A 88 13.55 0.08 7.90
C GLU A 88 12.42 -0.89 7.56
N LEU A 89 11.19 -0.39 7.34
CA LEU A 89 10.00 -1.26 7.24
C LEU A 89 10.01 -2.17 6.01
N LEU A 90 10.32 -1.64 4.84
CA LEU A 90 10.32 -2.41 3.59
C LEU A 90 11.44 -3.47 3.56
N PRO A 91 12.69 -3.17 3.94
CA PRO A 91 13.74 -4.18 4.10
C PRO A 91 13.36 -5.28 5.08
N GLU A 92 12.77 -4.92 6.23
CA GLU A 92 12.35 -5.90 7.23
C GLU A 92 11.25 -6.84 6.69
N ALA A 93 10.27 -6.31 5.96
CA ALA A 93 9.26 -7.13 5.30
C ALA A 93 9.87 -8.17 4.34
N ARG A 94 10.87 -7.76 3.55
CA ARG A 94 11.62 -8.65 2.62
C ARG A 94 12.45 -9.68 3.37
N ARG A 95 13.11 -9.27 4.47
CA ARG A 95 13.91 -10.16 5.32
C ARG A 95 13.04 -11.28 5.88
N ILE A 96 11.87 -10.94 6.44
CA ILE A 96 10.95 -11.94 6.99
C ILE A 96 10.40 -12.84 5.87
N ALA A 97 10.03 -12.29 4.71
CA ALA A 97 9.57 -13.11 3.57
C ALA A 97 10.62 -14.14 3.14
N SER A 98 11.90 -13.75 3.14
CA SER A 98 13.03 -14.63 2.81
C SER A 98 13.24 -15.73 3.86
N GLN A 99 12.98 -15.42 5.14
CA GLN A 99 13.03 -16.42 6.20
C GLN A 99 11.87 -17.41 6.11
N GLU A 100 10.65 -16.91 5.85
CA GLU A 100 9.45 -17.72 5.65
C GLU A 100 9.62 -18.68 4.46
N SER A 101 10.29 -18.26 3.37
CA SER A 101 10.57 -19.15 2.24
C SER A 101 11.69 -20.17 2.54
N SER A 102 12.72 -19.80 3.29
CA SER A 102 13.82 -20.71 3.66
C SER A 102 13.42 -21.79 4.69
N GLY A 103 12.47 -21.50 5.57
CA GLY A 103 12.02 -22.45 6.61
C GLY A 103 11.27 -23.67 6.07
N PHE A 104 10.77 -23.60 4.83
CA PHE A 104 10.10 -24.72 4.16
C PHE A 104 11.06 -25.69 3.47
N ALA A 105 12.33 -25.31 3.23
CA ALA A 105 13.30 -26.18 2.54
C ALA A 105 13.98 -27.21 3.47
N GLY A 106 13.73 -27.15 4.79
CA GLY A 106 14.37 -28.01 5.80
C GLY A 106 13.53 -29.17 6.32
N ALA A 107 12.30 -29.36 5.82
CA ALA A 107 11.42 -30.44 6.24
C ALA A 107 11.14 -31.38 5.07
N HIS A 108 12.03 -32.36 4.88
CA HIS A 108 11.72 -33.57 4.12
C HIS A 108 11.91 -34.80 5.04
N PRO A 109 11.07 -35.85 4.86
CA PRO A 109 10.85 -36.94 5.82
C PRO A 109 12.05 -37.84 6.07
#